data_AF-X1B2C0-F1
#
_entry.id   AF-X1B2C0-F1
#
_cell.length_a   1.000
_cell.length_b   1.000
_cell.length_c   1.000
_cell.angle_alpha   90.00
_cell.angle_beta   90.00
_cell.angle_gamma   90.00
#
_symmetry.space_group_name_H-M   'P 1'
#
loop_
_entity.id
_entity.type
_entity.pdbx_description
1 polymer ?
#
loop_
_entity_poly.entity_id
_entity_poly.type
_entity_poly.pdbx_seq_one_letter_code
_entity_poly.pdbx_strand_id
1 'polypeptide(L)'
;LRQIAQPTREADDIMYSIAKERNKEGDFAIFITSDKDMSQAITPLTFRFDPFKNKMIDEKAFEEKWRFAVKKLPFYFSLVGDTSDNIPGVRGIGKKGATELAQQFESLQDVYDNLKKVEKKRLKTALEKGKEDAFLSEKLFLLQYEPSHLTKEDSTFDIKNWAKARPLFEKLDFKTLVREIDEQSGTLIEPEDPMKKMTKYNLKKIVAIEELQDVAQKLKQVGFFGLDTETDGLNPLQANLVGMSFSCEDDTAYYLPLAHKTDEQHLSLEQALPIIKPLLEDASIKKYLHNVKFDLLVL
;
A
#
# COMPACT_ATOMS: atom_id res chain seq x y z
N LEU A 1 -0.43 6.60 -21.45
CA LEU A 1 0.18 5.36 -21.99
C LEU A 1 -0.68 4.85 -23.12
N ARG A 2 -0.08 4.32 -24.18
CA ARG A 2 -0.83 3.57 -25.19
C ARG A 2 -1.41 2.33 -24.49
N GLN A 3 -2.73 2.17 -24.54
CA GLN A 3 -3.33 0.91 -24.11
C GLN A 3 -2.93 -0.15 -25.13
N ILE A 4 -2.31 -1.23 -24.66
CA ILE A 4 -1.92 -2.37 -25.49
C ILE A 4 -2.97 -3.45 -25.29
N ALA A 5 -3.61 -3.85 -26.38
CA ALA A 5 -4.54 -4.98 -26.41
C ALA A 5 -4.44 -5.65 -27.79
N GLN A 6 -4.43 -6.98 -27.83
CA GLN A 6 -4.38 -7.76 -29.06
C GLN A 6 -5.56 -8.76 -29.03
N PRO A 7 -6.45 -8.79 -30.05
CA PRO A 7 -7.72 -9.52 -29.98
C PRO A 7 -7.63 -11.03 -29.68
N THR A 8 -6.49 -11.66 -29.96
CA THR A 8 -6.29 -13.11 -29.84
C THR A 8 -5.33 -13.52 -28.73
N ARG A 9 -4.90 -12.57 -27.89
CA ARG A 9 -3.91 -12.80 -26.84
C ARG A 9 -4.40 -12.21 -25.53
N GLU A 10 -4.16 -12.97 -24.46
CA GLU A 10 -4.44 -12.50 -23.12
C GLU A 10 -3.43 -11.43 -22.70
N ALA A 11 -3.84 -10.57 -21.77
CA ALA A 11 -2.97 -9.53 -21.24
C ALA A 11 -1.71 -10.13 -20.61
N ASP A 12 -1.85 -11.28 -19.96
CA ASP A 12 -0.77 -11.99 -19.26
C ASP A 12 0.33 -12.46 -20.22
N ASP A 13 -0.05 -13.01 -21.39
CA ASP A 13 0.89 -13.42 -22.44
C ASP A 13 1.61 -12.22 -23.07
N ILE A 14 0.90 -11.11 -23.27
CA ILE A 14 1.47 -9.87 -23.79
C ILE A 14 2.50 -9.31 -22.78
N MET A 15 2.10 -9.21 -21.50
CA MET A 15 2.95 -8.76 -20.40
C MET A 15 4.20 -9.65 -20.26
N TYR A 16 4.03 -10.97 -20.26
CA TYR A 16 5.11 -11.94 -20.22
C TYR A 16 6.09 -11.75 -21.37
N SER A 17 5.57 -11.58 -22.59
CA SER A 17 6.38 -11.40 -23.79
C SER A 17 7.21 -10.11 -23.75
N ILE A 18 6.59 -9.01 -23.36
CA ILE A 18 7.28 -7.71 -23.19
C ILE A 18 8.38 -7.83 -22.13
N ALA A 19 8.10 -8.40 -20.96
CA ALA A 19 9.12 -8.55 -19.91
C ALA A 19 10.31 -9.39 -20.38
N LYS A 20 10.05 -10.48 -21.11
CA LYS A 20 11.10 -11.34 -21.66
C LYS A 20 11.96 -10.63 -22.69
N GLU A 21 11.36 -9.77 -23.52
CA GLU A 21 12.10 -8.92 -24.47
C GLU A 21 12.94 -7.88 -23.74
N ARG A 22 12.39 -7.21 -22.73
CA ARG A 22 13.12 -6.21 -21.91
C ARG A 22 14.27 -6.83 -21.12
N ASN A 23 14.06 -7.99 -20.52
CA ASN A 23 15.14 -8.70 -19.81
C ASN A 23 16.30 -9.08 -20.75
N LYS A 24 16.06 -9.36 -22.04
CA LYS A 24 17.14 -9.58 -23.02
C LYS A 24 17.97 -8.32 -23.27
N GLU A 25 17.37 -7.15 -23.14
CA GLU A 25 18.04 -5.85 -23.21
C GLU A 25 18.73 -5.47 -21.89
N GLY A 26 18.58 -6.28 -20.84
CA GLY A 26 19.11 -6.04 -19.49
C GLY A 26 18.21 -5.18 -18.61
N ASP A 27 17.02 -4.82 -19.09
CA ASP A 27 16.04 -4.03 -18.33
C ASP A 27 15.34 -4.93 -17.28
N PHE A 28 15.08 -4.35 -16.11
CA PHE A 28 14.23 -4.96 -15.08
C PHE A 28 12.74 -4.80 -15.44
N ALA A 29 11.93 -5.80 -15.09
CA ALA A 29 10.47 -5.74 -15.24
C ALA A 29 9.77 -5.97 -13.89
N ILE A 30 8.71 -5.21 -13.65
CA ILE A 30 7.86 -5.37 -12.46
C ILE A 30 6.41 -5.50 -12.92
N PHE A 31 5.81 -6.67 -12.70
CA PHE A 31 4.39 -6.88 -12.91
C PHE A 31 3.59 -6.37 -11.72
N ILE A 32 2.75 -5.36 -11.93
CA ILE A 32 1.84 -4.85 -10.90
C ILE A 32 0.52 -5.62 -11.03
N THR A 33 0.40 -6.71 -10.29
CA THR A 33 -0.78 -7.59 -10.35
C THR A 33 -0.87 -8.50 -9.13
N SER A 34 -2.09 -8.72 -8.65
CA SER A 34 -2.38 -9.77 -7.67
C SER A 34 -2.38 -11.16 -8.27
N ASP A 35 -2.45 -11.29 -9.59
CA ASP A 35 -2.53 -12.57 -10.26
C ASP A 35 -1.31 -13.43 -9.95
N LYS A 36 -1.56 -14.65 -9.49
CA LYS A 36 -0.52 -15.61 -9.13
C LYS A 36 0.12 -16.22 -10.37
N ASP A 37 -0.54 -16.17 -11.52
CA ASP A 37 -0.08 -16.87 -12.73
C ASP A 37 1.09 -16.13 -13.36
N MET A 38 1.11 -14.80 -13.21
CA MET A 38 2.26 -13.96 -13.51
C MET A 38 3.51 -14.27 -12.66
N SER A 39 3.40 -15.05 -11.57
CA SER A 39 4.59 -15.54 -10.87
C SER A 39 5.42 -16.52 -11.72
N GLN A 40 4.85 -17.14 -12.77
CA GLN A 40 5.60 -17.97 -13.72
C GLN A 40 6.73 -17.19 -14.43
N ALA A 41 6.59 -15.87 -14.54
CA ALA A 41 7.52 -15.00 -15.24
C ALA A 41 8.64 -14.46 -14.33
N ILE A 42 8.64 -14.78 -13.04
CA ILE A 42 9.67 -14.31 -12.09
C ILE A 42 11.04 -14.87 -12.49
N THR A 43 12.03 -13.98 -12.53
CA THR A 43 13.45 -14.27 -12.79
C THR A 43 14.30 -13.29 -11.96
N PRO A 44 15.64 -13.37 -11.98
CA PRO A 44 16.48 -12.34 -11.34
C PRO A 44 16.24 -10.91 -11.86
N LEU A 45 15.65 -10.75 -13.04
CA LEU A 45 15.33 -9.44 -13.65
C LEU A 45 13.83 -9.12 -13.66
N THR A 46 12.96 -10.04 -13.19
CA THR A 46 11.51 -9.86 -13.24
C THR A 46 10.86 -10.16 -11.90
N PHE A 47 10.08 -9.20 -11.41
CA PHE A 47 9.43 -9.24 -10.11
C PHE A 47 7.92 -9.09 -10.25
N ARG A 48 7.16 -9.54 -9.23
CA ARG A 48 5.71 -9.31 -9.16
C ARG A 48 5.32 -8.55 -7.90
N PHE A 49 4.65 -7.41 -8.07
CA PHE A 49 4.13 -6.58 -6.99
C PHE A 49 2.63 -6.83 -6.82
N ASP A 50 2.22 -7.28 -5.64
CA ASP A 50 0.82 -7.43 -5.27
C ASP A 50 0.34 -6.12 -4.61
N PRO A 51 -0.46 -5.29 -5.31
CA PRO A 51 -0.86 -3.98 -4.81
C PRO A 51 -1.82 -4.06 -3.61
N PHE A 52 -2.59 -5.15 -3.49
CA PHE A 52 -3.52 -5.32 -2.36
C PHE A 52 -2.80 -5.75 -1.09
N LYS A 53 -1.68 -6.47 -1.21
CA LYS A 53 -0.84 -6.87 -0.07
C LYS A 53 0.34 -5.95 0.17
N ASN A 54 0.53 -4.95 -0.70
CA ASN A 54 1.71 -4.10 -0.74
C ASN A 54 3.02 -4.90 -0.63
N LYS A 55 3.14 -5.98 -1.42
CA LYS A 55 4.23 -6.95 -1.29
C LYS A 55 4.94 -7.17 -2.61
N MET A 56 6.26 -6.99 -2.60
CA MET A 56 7.15 -7.40 -3.67
C MET A 56 7.44 -8.91 -3.57
N ILE A 57 7.35 -9.61 -4.70
CA ILE A 57 7.58 -11.06 -4.79
C ILE A 57 8.69 -11.30 -5.82
N ASP A 58 9.83 -11.75 -5.31
CA ASP A 58 10.97 -12.28 -6.05
C ASP A 58 11.01 -13.82 -5.92
N GLU A 59 12.05 -14.47 -6.46
CA GLU A 59 12.23 -15.92 -6.39
C GLU A 59 12.25 -16.42 -4.93
N LYS A 60 12.95 -15.72 -4.04
CA LYS A 60 13.07 -16.09 -2.63
C LYS A 60 11.72 -16.00 -1.91
N ALA A 61 11.02 -14.89 -2.03
CA ALA A 61 9.71 -14.68 -1.42
C ALA A 61 8.67 -15.64 -1.98
N PHE A 62 8.80 -16.05 -3.25
CA PHE A 62 7.99 -17.11 -3.84
C PHE A 62 8.29 -18.46 -3.17
N GLU A 63 9.55 -18.88 -3.12
CA GLU A 63 9.97 -20.17 -2.57
C GLU A 63 9.64 -20.32 -1.08
N GLU A 64 9.79 -19.26 -0.29
CA GLU A 64 9.40 -19.24 1.12
C GLU A 64 7.91 -19.55 1.31
N LYS A 65 7.06 -19.06 0.40
CA LYS A 65 5.61 -19.26 0.45
C LYS A 65 5.19 -20.62 -0.11
N TRP A 66 5.67 -20.97 -1.29
CA TRP A 66 5.20 -22.13 -2.06
C TRP A 66 5.96 -23.42 -1.72
N ARG A 67 7.15 -23.30 -1.11
CA ARG A 67 8.02 -24.41 -0.71
C ARG A 67 8.57 -25.23 -1.89
N PHE A 68 8.59 -24.64 -3.08
CA PHE A 68 9.21 -25.15 -4.30
C PHE A 68 9.59 -23.97 -5.21
N ALA A 69 10.53 -24.21 -6.12
CA ALA A 69 11.04 -23.20 -7.06
C ALA A 69 9.98 -22.71 -8.06
N VAL A 70 10.08 -21.44 -8.49
CA VAL A 70 9.15 -20.80 -9.45
C VAL A 70 8.91 -21.65 -10.70
N LYS A 71 9.97 -22.26 -11.25
CA LYS A 71 9.91 -23.13 -12.43
C LYS A 71 8.94 -24.32 -12.30
N LYS A 72 8.60 -24.73 -11.07
CA LYS A 72 7.69 -25.85 -10.78
C LYS A 72 6.23 -25.41 -10.65
N LEU A 73 5.92 -24.12 -10.80
CA LEU A 73 4.56 -23.60 -10.68
C LEU A 73 3.60 -24.20 -11.73
N PRO A 74 3.97 -24.33 -13.03
CA PRO A 74 3.11 -25.01 -14.00
C PRO A 74 2.88 -26.47 -13.66
N PHE A 75 3.92 -27.18 -13.22
CA PHE A 75 3.81 -28.56 -12.74
C PHE A 75 2.84 -28.65 -11.55
N TYR A 76 2.92 -27.74 -10.57
CA TYR A 76 2.00 -27.72 -9.44
C TYR A 76 0.54 -27.56 -9.89
N PHE A 77 0.26 -26.57 -10.74
CA PHE A 77 -1.11 -26.30 -11.21
C PHE A 77 -1.62 -27.32 -12.23
N SER A 78 -0.73 -28.05 -12.92
CA SER A 78 -1.11 -29.21 -13.73
C SER A 78 -1.80 -30.30 -12.91
N LEU A 79 -1.47 -30.39 -11.61
CA LEU A 79 -2.02 -31.38 -10.70
C LEU A 79 -3.24 -30.86 -9.94
N VAL A 80 -3.20 -29.61 -9.46
CA VAL A 80 -4.28 -29.03 -8.66
C VAL A 80 -5.45 -28.56 -9.53
N GLY A 81 -5.16 -28.12 -10.76
CA GLY A 81 -6.08 -27.36 -11.59
C GLY A 81 -6.23 -25.92 -11.12
N ASP A 82 -6.97 -25.15 -11.89
CA ASP A 82 -7.39 -23.79 -11.57
C ASP A 82 -8.86 -23.59 -11.91
N THR A 83 -9.69 -23.43 -10.89
CA THR A 83 -11.13 -23.25 -11.07
C THR A 83 -11.51 -21.92 -11.69
N SER A 84 -10.68 -20.89 -11.53
CA SER A 84 -10.94 -19.57 -12.11
C SER A 84 -10.84 -19.61 -13.64
N ASP A 85 -9.85 -20.36 -14.15
CA ASP A 85 -9.56 -20.50 -15.58
C ASP A 85 -10.07 -21.81 -16.18
N ASN A 86 -10.92 -22.52 -15.44
CA ASN A 86 -11.50 -23.80 -15.85
C ASN A 86 -10.44 -24.86 -16.24
N ILE A 87 -9.29 -24.84 -15.58
CA ILE A 87 -8.20 -25.81 -15.74
C ILE A 87 -8.50 -27.01 -14.84
N PRO A 88 -8.65 -28.23 -15.38
CA PRO A 88 -9.21 -29.36 -14.65
C PRO A 88 -8.30 -29.93 -13.56
N GLY A 89 -6.98 -29.95 -13.80
CA GLY A 89 -6.03 -30.64 -12.94
C GLY A 89 -6.24 -32.16 -12.89
N VAL A 90 -5.67 -32.82 -11.89
CA VAL A 90 -5.80 -34.26 -11.69
C VAL A 90 -6.79 -34.55 -10.57
N ARG A 91 -7.94 -35.14 -10.92
CA ARG A 91 -8.97 -35.49 -9.94
C ARG A 91 -8.42 -36.37 -8.82
N GLY A 92 -8.50 -35.86 -7.60
CA GLY A 92 -8.03 -36.56 -6.39
C GLY A 92 -6.66 -36.10 -5.88
N ILE A 93 -6.00 -35.16 -6.56
CA ILE A 93 -4.79 -34.50 -6.10
C ILE A 93 -5.14 -33.05 -5.72
N GLY A 94 -5.13 -32.76 -4.42
CA GLY A 94 -5.30 -31.39 -3.92
C GLY A 94 -3.97 -30.71 -3.63
N LYS A 95 -4.02 -29.45 -3.17
CA LYS A 95 -2.85 -28.61 -2.86
C LYS A 95 -1.73 -29.34 -2.10
N LYS A 96 -2.07 -30.08 -1.04
CA LYS A 96 -1.09 -30.82 -0.22
C LYS A 96 -0.35 -31.91 -1.01
N GLY A 97 -1.09 -32.69 -1.81
CA GLY A 97 -0.50 -33.74 -2.64
C GLY A 97 0.35 -33.18 -3.77
N ALA A 98 -0.10 -32.09 -4.39
CA ALA A 98 0.67 -31.39 -5.42
C ALA A 98 1.94 -30.74 -4.86
N THR A 99 1.91 -30.12 -3.67
CA THR A 99 3.11 -29.57 -3.02
C THR A 99 4.14 -30.67 -2.73
N GLU A 100 3.70 -31.81 -2.19
CA GLU A 100 4.57 -32.96 -1.93
C GLU A 100 5.22 -33.48 -3.23
N LEU A 101 4.44 -33.61 -4.31
CA LEU A 101 4.97 -34.00 -5.62
C LEU A 101 5.93 -32.95 -6.21
N ALA A 102 5.63 -31.66 -6.08
CA ALA A 102 6.49 -30.56 -6.52
C ALA A 102 7.81 -30.46 -5.73
N GLN A 103 7.80 -30.89 -4.46
CA GLN A 103 9.01 -30.99 -3.64
C GLN A 103 9.86 -32.21 -4.02
N GLN A 104 9.21 -33.32 -4.37
CA GLN A 104 9.89 -34.59 -4.66
C GLN A 104 10.42 -34.69 -6.09
N PHE A 105 9.71 -34.12 -7.07
CA PHE A 105 10.01 -34.25 -8.50
C PHE A 105 10.28 -32.89 -9.14
N GLU A 106 11.03 -32.88 -10.24
CA GLU A 106 11.41 -31.62 -10.92
C GLU A 106 10.34 -31.10 -11.88
N SER A 107 9.55 -31.99 -12.50
CA SER A 107 8.54 -31.63 -13.50
C SER A 107 7.42 -32.66 -13.57
N LEU A 108 6.36 -32.35 -14.31
CA LEU A 108 5.28 -33.31 -14.58
C LEU A 108 5.81 -34.57 -15.29
N GLN A 109 6.70 -34.40 -16.26
CA GLN A 109 7.34 -35.51 -16.97
C GLN A 109 8.16 -36.40 -16.01
N ASP A 110 8.95 -35.79 -15.12
CA ASP A 110 9.76 -36.52 -14.14
C ASP A 110 8.90 -37.41 -13.22
N VAL A 111 7.72 -36.93 -12.80
CA VAL A 111 6.76 -37.75 -12.04
C VAL A 111 6.32 -38.98 -12.84
N TYR A 112 6.00 -38.82 -14.13
CA TYR A 112 5.53 -39.94 -14.96
C TYR A 112 6.64 -40.94 -15.31
N ASP A 113 7.88 -40.46 -15.50
CA ASP A 113 9.03 -41.32 -15.73
C ASP A 113 9.41 -42.10 -14.45
N ASN A 114 9.15 -41.52 -13.28
CA ASN A 114 9.49 -42.08 -11.98
C ASN A 114 8.26 -42.45 -11.12
N LEU A 115 7.15 -42.80 -11.75
CA LEU A 115 5.85 -42.97 -11.08
C LEU A 115 5.85 -44.06 -9.99
N LYS A 116 6.84 -44.97 -10.02
CA LYS A 116 7.09 -45.98 -8.99
C LYS A 116 7.58 -45.39 -7.65
N LYS A 117 8.20 -44.20 -7.67
CA LYS A 117 8.71 -43.49 -6.47
C LYS A 117 7.61 -42.73 -5.71
N VAL A 118 6.39 -42.67 -6.24
CA VAL A 118 5.24 -42.09 -5.54
C VAL A 118 4.72 -43.08 -4.50
N GLU A 119 5.07 -42.86 -3.22
CA GLU A 119 4.76 -43.78 -2.11
C GLU A 119 3.25 -43.93 -1.88
N LYS A 120 2.51 -42.83 -2.02
CA LYS A 120 1.07 -42.80 -1.76
C LYS A 120 0.31 -43.44 -2.91
N LYS A 121 -0.16 -44.67 -2.70
CA LYS A 121 -0.98 -45.45 -3.66
C LYS A 121 -2.15 -44.63 -4.24
N ARG A 122 -2.82 -43.81 -3.42
CA ARG A 122 -3.93 -42.94 -3.89
C ARG A 122 -3.47 -41.88 -4.89
N LEU A 123 -2.34 -41.21 -4.64
CA LEU A 123 -1.77 -40.23 -5.57
C LEU A 123 -1.33 -40.90 -6.86
N LYS A 124 -0.66 -42.06 -6.73
CA LYS A 124 -0.21 -42.85 -7.86
C LYS A 124 -1.37 -43.24 -8.81
N THR A 125 -2.47 -43.78 -8.26
CA THR A 125 -3.65 -44.14 -9.06
C THR A 125 -4.34 -42.90 -9.66
N ALA A 126 -4.33 -41.76 -8.97
CA ALA A 126 -4.87 -40.51 -9.51
C ALA A 126 -4.04 -40.01 -10.70
N LEU A 127 -2.71 -40.02 -10.60
CA LEU A 127 -1.79 -39.68 -11.69
C LEU A 127 -1.96 -40.63 -12.89
N GLU A 128 -2.05 -41.94 -12.66
CA GLU A 128 -2.27 -42.93 -13.73
C GLU A 128 -3.56 -42.67 -14.52
N LYS A 129 -4.65 -42.33 -13.82
CA LYS A 129 -5.97 -42.08 -14.45
C LYS A 129 -6.10 -40.69 -15.06
N GLY A 130 -5.47 -39.68 -14.46
CA GLY A 130 -5.56 -38.28 -14.86
C GLY A 130 -4.37 -37.79 -15.67
N LYS A 131 -3.61 -38.69 -16.32
CA LYS A 131 -2.40 -38.33 -17.06
C LYS A 131 -2.68 -37.29 -18.14
N GLU A 132 -3.69 -37.53 -18.97
CA GLU A 132 -4.06 -36.63 -20.07
C GLU A 132 -4.49 -35.26 -19.54
N ASP A 133 -5.33 -35.23 -18.50
CA ASP A 133 -5.77 -33.99 -17.86
C ASP A 133 -4.60 -33.22 -17.26
N ALA A 134 -3.60 -33.89 -16.70
CA ALA A 134 -2.41 -33.25 -16.15
C ALA A 134 -1.62 -32.51 -17.24
N PHE A 135 -1.31 -33.19 -18.35
CA PHE A 135 -0.57 -32.57 -19.45
C PHE A 135 -1.37 -31.47 -20.15
N LEU A 136 -2.70 -31.65 -20.28
CA LEU A 136 -3.58 -30.59 -20.77
C LEU A 136 -3.56 -29.38 -19.83
N SER A 137 -3.66 -29.60 -18.53
CA SER A 137 -3.66 -28.54 -17.52
C SER A 137 -2.34 -27.78 -17.49
N GLU A 138 -1.21 -28.48 -17.61
CA GLU A 138 0.11 -27.84 -17.72
C GLU A 138 0.17 -26.93 -18.95
N LYS A 139 -0.31 -27.41 -20.10
CA LYS A 139 -0.36 -26.61 -21.35
C LYS A 139 -1.23 -25.37 -21.21
N LEU A 140 -2.40 -25.50 -20.59
CA LEU A 140 -3.35 -24.39 -20.42
C LEU A 140 -2.85 -23.34 -19.42
N PHE A 141 -2.07 -23.76 -18.42
CA PHE A 141 -1.56 -22.85 -17.39
C PHE A 141 -0.32 -22.05 -17.84
N LEU A 142 0.41 -22.54 -18.84
CA LEU A 142 1.67 -21.92 -19.27
C LEU A 142 1.43 -20.58 -20.00
N LEU A 143 2.13 -19.54 -19.52
CA LEU A 143 2.24 -18.27 -20.24
C LEU A 143 2.90 -18.46 -21.61
N GLN A 144 2.26 -17.91 -22.65
CA GLN A 144 2.72 -18.01 -24.03
C GLN A 144 3.61 -16.82 -24.38
N TYR A 145 4.80 -17.14 -24.90
CA TYR A 145 5.67 -16.13 -25.50
C TYR A 145 5.33 -15.98 -26.98
N GLU A 146 4.95 -14.77 -27.37
CA GLU A 146 4.91 -14.35 -28.76
C GLU A 146 5.47 -12.93 -28.88
N PRO A 147 6.33 -12.65 -29.89
CA PRO A 147 6.93 -11.33 -30.05
C PRO A 147 5.90 -10.20 -29.93
N SER A 148 6.15 -9.23 -29.07
CA SER A 148 5.19 -8.15 -28.82
C SER A 148 5.04 -7.22 -30.03
N HIS A 149 6.12 -7.12 -30.83
CA HIS A 149 6.30 -6.15 -31.91
C HIS A 149 6.19 -4.68 -31.43
N LEU A 150 6.43 -4.45 -30.13
CA LEU A 150 6.40 -3.12 -29.52
C LEU A 150 7.82 -2.57 -29.36
N THR A 151 7.99 -1.27 -29.58
CA THR A 151 9.25 -0.59 -29.26
C THR A 151 9.25 -0.09 -27.82
N LYS A 152 10.38 0.44 -27.34
CA LYS A 152 10.46 1.03 -26.00
C LYS A 152 9.52 2.24 -25.89
N GLU A 153 9.47 3.04 -26.95
CA GLU A 153 8.65 4.23 -27.07
C GLU A 153 7.15 3.92 -26.97
N ASP A 154 6.70 2.78 -27.51
CA ASP A 154 5.29 2.33 -27.42
C ASP A 154 4.82 2.13 -25.97
N SER A 155 5.76 1.79 -25.07
CA SER A 155 5.50 1.51 -23.66
C SER A 155 6.00 2.60 -22.71
N THR A 156 6.56 3.69 -23.24
CA THR A 156 7.11 4.78 -22.43
C THR A 156 5.99 5.64 -21.84
N PHE A 157 6.03 5.86 -20.53
CA PHE A 157 5.15 6.81 -19.86
C PHE A 157 5.57 8.24 -20.19
N ASP A 158 4.66 9.01 -20.78
CA ASP A 158 4.82 10.45 -20.99
C ASP A 158 3.94 11.22 -20.00
N ILE A 159 4.60 11.83 -19.02
CA ILE A 159 4.01 12.67 -17.98
C ILE A 159 3.17 13.81 -18.55
N LYS A 160 3.50 14.35 -19.73
CA LYS A 160 2.73 15.44 -20.35
C LYS A 160 1.33 15.00 -20.76
N ASN A 161 1.13 13.69 -20.98
CA ASN A 161 -0.20 13.15 -21.24
C ASN A 161 -1.05 13.02 -19.97
N TRP A 162 -0.45 13.04 -18.78
CA TRP A 162 -1.19 13.00 -17.52
C TRP A 162 -2.13 14.20 -17.38
N ALA A 163 -1.67 15.39 -17.78
CA ALA A 163 -2.48 16.62 -17.78
C ALA A 163 -3.74 16.53 -18.66
N LYS A 164 -3.73 15.68 -19.71
CA LYS A 164 -4.90 15.48 -20.59
C LYS A 164 -6.05 14.75 -19.89
N ALA A 165 -5.81 14.11 -18.74
CA ALA A 165 -6.84 13.42 -17.97
C ALA A 165 -7.70 14.37 -17.10
N ARG A 166 -7.28 15.63 -16.91
CA ARG A 166 -7.97 16.61 -16.06
C ARG A 166 -9.48 16.72 -16.33
N PRO A 167 -9.95 16.94 -17.59
CA PRO A 167 -11.38 17.11 -17.84
C PRO A 167 -12.21 15.88 -17.44
N LEU A 168 -11.63 14.68 -17.52
CA LEU A 168 -12.30 13.45 -17.08
C LEU A 168 -12.36 13.39 -15.55
N PHE A 169 -11.27 13.70 -14.86
CA PHE A 169 -11.23 13.70 -13.39
C PHE A 169 -12.14 14.77 -12.77
N GLU A 170 -12.22 15.96 -13.36
CA GLU A 170 -13.16 17.01 -12.95
C GLU A 170 -14.61 16.56 -13.15
N LYS A 171 -14.94 15.97 -14.31
CA LYS A 171 -16.28 15.43 -14.58
C LYS A 171 -16.69 14.33 -13.60
N LEU A 172 -15.72 13.55 -13.09
CA LEU A 172 -15.93 12.47 -12.13
C LEU A 172 -15.76 12.91 -10.65
N ASP A 173 -15.49 14.19 -10.40
CA ASP A 173 -15.21 14.78 -9.07
C ASP A 173 -14.04 14.12 -8.32
N PHE A 174 -13.00 13.67 -9.03
CA PHE A 174 -11.78 13.08 -8.46
C PHE A 174 -10.77 14.14 -8.01
N LYS A 175 -11.14 14.93 -6.99
CA LYS A 175 -10.39 16.10 -6.50
C LYS A 175 -8.91 15.82 -6.20
N THR A 176 -8.59 14.67 -5.61
CA THR A 176 -7.20 14.29 -5.30
C THR A 176 -6.35 14.13 -6.56
N LEU A 177 -6.87 13.45 -7.60
CA LEU A 177 -6.16 13.24 -8.86
C LEU A 177 -6.02 14.53 -9.67
N VAL A 178 -6.99 15.45 -9.57
CA VAL A 178 -6.87 16.80 -10.15
C VAL A 178 -5.71 17.56 -9.51
N ARG A 179 -5.59 17.50 -8.18
CA ARG A 179 -4.48 18.13 -7.45
C ARG A 179 -3.12 17.53 -7.82
N GLU A 180 -3.04 16.21 -7.98
CA GLU A 180 -1.79 15.55 -8.42
C GLU A 180 -1.35 16.02 -9.82
N ILE A 181 -2.29 16.28 -10.74
CA ILE A 181 -1.97 16.87 -12.05
C ILE A 181 -1.38 18.28 -11.89
N ASP A 182 -1.93 19.10 -10.99
CA ASP A 182 -1.44 20.44 -10.70
C ASP A 182 0.00 20.39 -10.16
N GLU A 183 0.23 19.59 -9.12
CA GLU A 183 1.55 19.39 -8.52
C GLU A 183 2.62 18.92 -9.54
N GLN A 184 2.26 18.02 -10.47
CA GLN A 184 3.20 17.46 -11.45
C GLN A 184 3.44 18.33 -12.69
N SER A 185 2.49 19.20 -13.06
CA SER A 185 2.60 20.02 -14.27
C SER A 185 3.43 21.29 -14.08
N GLY A 186 3.89 21.58 -12.85
CA GLY A 186 4.51 22.87 -12.50
C GLY A 186 3.51 24.03 -12.54
N THR A 187 2.28 23.79 -13.02
CA THR A 187 1.09 24.56 -12.69
C THR A 187 0.76 24.21 -11.24
N LEU A 188 1.55 24.77 -10.33
CA LEU A 188 0.98 25.12 -9.04
C LEU A 188 -0.21 26.03 -9.39
N ILE A 189 -1.41 25.45 -9.59
CA ILE A 189 -2.55 26.03 -8.90
C ILE A 189 -2.04 25.98 -7.48
N GLU A 190 -1.51 27.11 -7.00
CA GLU A 190 -1.25 27.27 -5.59
C GLU A 190 -2.53 26.74 -4.95
N PRO A 191 -2.48 25.63 -4.19
CA PRO A 191 -3.64 25.28 -3.37
C PRO A 191 -4.00 26.59 -2.71
N GLU A 192 -5.28 27.04 -2.84
CA GLU A 192 -5.75 28.30 -2.25
C GLU A 192 -5.03 28.44 -0.92
N ASP A 193 -4.00 29.31 -0.87
CA ASP A 193 -2.97 29.09 0.12
C ASP A 193 -3.65 29.24 1.48
N PRO A 194 -3.71 28.19 2.33
CA PRO A 194 -4.26 28.35 3.66
C PRO A 194 -3.51 29.48 4.38
N MET A 195 -2.23 29.71 4.03
CA MET A 195 -1.44 30.87 4.49
C MET A 195 -1.86 32.22 3.86
N LYS A 196 -2.39 32.28 2.64
CA LYS A 196 -3.04 33.52 2.13
C LYS A 196 -4.30 33.86 2.94
N LYS A 197 -5.04 32.86 3.43
CA LYS A 197 -6.08 33.04 4.46
C LYS A 197 -5.53 33.25 5.87
N MET A 198 -4.28 32.86 6.17
CA MET A 198 -3.67 33.06 7.50
C MET A 198 -3.44 34.51 7.89
N THR A 199 -3.49 35.45 6.94
CA THR A 199 -3.45 36.89 7.26
C THR A 199 -4.60 37.34 8.18
N LYS A 200 -5.64 36.51 8.37
CA LYS A 200 -6.77 36.80 9.25
C LYS A 200 -6.67 36.18 10.65
N TYR A 201 -5.77 35.23 10.91
CA TYR A 201 -5.71 34.55 12.21
C TYR A 201 -4.93 35.35 13.26
N ASN A 202 -5.52 35.51 14.43
CA ASN A 202 -4.91 36.08 15.62
C ASN A 202 -4.25 34.97 16.44
N LEU A 203 -2.98 34.71 16.15
CA LEU A 203 -2.19 33.70 16.85
C LEU A 203 -1.46 34.32 18.04
N LYS A 204 -1.72 33.81 19.24
CA LYS A 204 -1.15 34.33 20.50
C LYS A 204 -0.33 33.27 21.19
N LYS A 205 0.93 33.58 21.49
CA LYS A 205 1.79 32.73 22.32
C LYS A 205 1.56 33.07 23.79
N ILE A 206 1.45 32.05 24.65
CA ILE A 206 1.32 32.19 26.10
C ILE A 206 2.68 31.91 26.74
N VAL A 207 3.37 32.93 27.21
CA VAL A 207 4.72 32.82 27.79
C VAL A 207 4.80 33.26 29.25
N ALA A 208 3.68 33.74 29.80
CA ALA A 208 3.55 34.15 31.20
C ALA A 208 2.33 33.49 31.89
N ILE A 209 2.41 33.36 33.22
CA ILE A 209 1.37 32.70 34.02
C ILE A 209 0.05 33.48 33.96
N GLU A 210 0.15 34.80 33.96
CA GLU A 210 -0.99 35.72 33.91
C GLU A 210 -1.76 35.57 32.59
N GLU A 211 -1.03 35.45 31.47
CA GLU A 211 -1.63 35.18 30.16
C GLU A 211 -2.36 33.84 30.11
N LEU A 212 -1.79 32.81 30.75
CA LEU A 212 -2.42 31.50 30.84
C LEU A 212 -3.71 31.54 31.69
N GLN A 213 -3.71 32.33 32.78
CA GLN A 213 -4.89 32.53 33.61
C GLN A 213 -6.01 33.25 32.86
N ASP A 214 -5.68 34.30 32.11
CA ASP A 214 -6.65 35.05 31.29
C ASP A 214 -7.29 34.15 30.23
N VAL A 215 -6.47 33.36 29.52
CA VAL A 215 -6.97 32.39 28.54
C VAL A 215 -7.81 31.33 29.22
N ALA A 216 -7.37 30.76 30.35
CA ALA A 216 -8.12 29.74 31.05
C ALA A 216 -9.49 30.23 31.53
N GLN A 217 -9.56 31.47 32.05
CA GLN A 217 -10.82 32.10 32.43
C GLN A 217 -11.74 32.28 31.22
N LYS A 218 -11.19 32.70 30.08
CA LYS A 218 -11.95 32.83 28.82
C LYS A 218 -12.52 31.48 28.35
N LEU A 219 -11.70 30.43 28.31
CA LEU A 219 -12.14 29.09 27.91
C LEU A 219 -13.27 28.58 28.83
N LYS A 220 -13.16 28.84 30.13
CA LYS A 220 -14.19 28.49 31.11
C LYS A 220 -15.49 29.25 30.90
N GLN A 221 -15.42 30.55 30.58
CA GLN A 221 -16.61 31.38 30.33
C GLN A 221 -17.36 30.95 29.06
N VAL A 222 -16.64 30.59 28.00
CA VAL A 222 -17.23 30.13 26.74
C VAL A 222 -17.85 28.73 26.89
N GLY A 223 -17.27 27.89 27.75
CA GLY A 223 -17.79 26.55 28.04
C GLY A 223 -17.51 25.52 26.93
N PHE A 224 -16.73 25.88 25.92
CA PHE A 224 -16.16 24.95 24.96
C PHE A 224 -14.86 25.46 24.32
N PHE A 225 -14.01 24.55 23.88
CA PHE A 225 -12.80 24.88 23.12
C PHE A 225 -12.27 23.70 22.29
N GLY A 226 -11.56 24.01 21.22
CA GLY A 226 -10.66 23.10 20.50
C GLY A 226 -9.33 22.97 21.23
N LEU A 227 -8.81 21.74 21.30
CA LEU A 227 -7.55 21.40 21.94
C LEU A 227 -6.72 20.51 21.01
N ASP A 228 -5.42 20.77 20.96
CA ASP A 228 -4.44 19.91 20.29
C ASP A 228 -3.12 19.89 21.08
N THR A 229 -2.40 18.77 21.04
CA THR A 229 -1.12 18.60 21.73
C THR A 229 0.04 18.48 20.74
N GLU A 230 1.15 19.17 21.04
CA GLU A 230 2.39 19.05 20.28
C GLU A 230 3.38 18.20 21.07
N THR A 231 4.02 17.25 20.42
CA THR A 231 4.92 16.28 21.07
C THR A 231 6.22 16.08 20.30
N ASP A 232 7.23 15.52 20.97
CA ASP A 232 8.54 15.25 20.36
C ASP A 232 8.62 13.91 19.60
N GLY A 233 7.49 13.22 19.41
CA GLY A 233 7.46 11.92 18.75
C GLY A 233 6.06 11.44 18.36
N LEU A 234 5.99 10.38 17.55
CA LEU A 234 4.72 9.85 17.01
C LEU A 234 4.14 8.68 17.83
N ASN A 235 4.82 8.25 18.90
CA ASN A 235 4.34 7.19 19.80
C ASN A 235 3.83 7.82 21.10
N PRO A 236 2.50 7.82 21.35
CA PRO A 236 1.95 8.55 22.49
C PRO A 236 2.35 7.97 23.86
N LEU A 237 2.80 6.71 23.92
CA LEU A 237 3.27 6.09 25.18
C LEU A 237 4.73 6.46 25.53
N GLN A 238 5.44 7.13 24.63
CA GLN A 238 6.86 7.49 24.78
C GLN A 238 7.14 8.97 24.47
N ALA A 239 6.23 9.65 23.79
CA ALA A 239 6.38 11.04 23.42
C ALA A 239 6.18 11.95 24.63
N ASN A 240 6.99 13.01 24.71
CA ASN A 240 6.86 14.05 25.72
C ASN A 240 6.01 15.19 25.17
N LEU A 241 5.19 15.78 26.04
CA LEU A 241 4.41 16.97 25.73
C LEU A 241 5.35 18.18 25.55
N VAL A 242 5.32 18.79 24.37
CA VAL A 242 6.13 19.96 23.99
C VAL A 242 5.32 21.25 24.06
N GLY A 243 4.02 21.19 23.78
CA GLY A 243 3.11 22.32 23.88
C GLY A 243 1.65 21.94 23.73
N MET A 244 0.77 22.91 23.97
CA MET A 244 -0.67 22.74 23.83
C MET A 244 -1.24 23.93 23.07
N SER A 245 -2.24 23.70 22.23
CA SER A 245 -2.98 24.77 21.56
C SER A 245 -4.45 24.79 21.94
N PHE A 246 -5.03 25.98 22.01
CA PHE A 246 -6.41 26.21 22.40
C PHE A 246 -7.09 27.18 21.45
N SER A 247 -8.36 26.95 21.14
CA SER A 247 -9.20 27.92 20.42
C SER A 247 -10.65 27.82 20.86
N CYS A 248 -11.31 28.95 21.12
CA CYS A 248 -12.71 29.00 21.54
C CYS A 248 -13.54 30.02 20.74
N GLU A 249 -12.95 30.62 19.70
CA GLU A 249 -13.57 31.63 18.85
C GLU A 249 -12.97 31.57 17.46
N ASP A 250 -13.73 32.07 16.48
CA ASP A 250 -13.28 32.11 15.10
C ASP A 250 -12.02 32.97 14.96
N ASP A 251 -11.15 32.53 14.05
CA ASP A 251 -9.94 33.23 13.67
C ASP A 251 -8.91 33.48 14.81
N THR A 252 -9.07 32.93 16.02
CA THR A 252 -8.09 33.12 17.12
C THR A 252 -7.62 31.79 17.71
N ALA A 253 -6.31 31.65 17.90
CA ALA A 253 -5.71 30.50 18.54
C ALA A 253 -4.61 30.91 19.52
N TYR A 254 -4.50 30.14 20.58
CA TYR A 254 -3.52 30.33 21.64
C TYR A 254 -2.56 29.14 21.66
N TYR A 255 -1.27 29.42 21.68
CA TYR A 255 -0.24 28.39 21.78
C TYR A 255 0.53 28.53 23.09
N LEU A 256 0.54 27.45 23.86
CA LEU A 256 1.28 27.31 25.11
C LEU A 256 2.52 26.43 24.88
N PRO A 257 3.71 27.00 24.70
CA PRO A 257 4.95 26.24 24.72
C PRO A 257 5.25 25.74 26.14
N LEU A 258 5.65 24.46 26.26
CA LEU A 258 5.93 23.80 27.56
C LEU A 258 7.36 23.24 27.66
N ALA A 259 7.94 22.76 26.57
CA ALA A 259 9.25 22.10 26.57
C ALA A 259 10.02 22.30 25.25
N HIS A 260 9.96 23.52 24.68
CA HIS A 260 10.69 23.85 23.46
C HIS A 260 12.20 23.87 23.71
N LYS A 261 12.99 23.24 22.83
CA LYS A 261 14.47 23.26 22.89
C LYS A 261 15.04 24.48 22.16
N THR A 262 14.58 25.66 22.56
CA THR A 262 14.98 26.96 21.99
C THR A 262 15.20 27.97 23.11
N ASP A 263 15.87 29.09 22.82
CA ASP A 263 16.03 30.19 23.78
C ASP A 263 14.73 31.00 24.02
N GLU A 264 13.61 30.61 23.40
CA GLU A 264 12.33 31.27 23.59
C GLU A 264 11.75 31.04 24.99
N GLN A 265 11.16 32.09 25.56
CA GLN A 265 10.47 32.02 26.84
C GLN A 265 9.24 31.10 26.75
N HIS A 266 9.10 30.24 27.76
CA HIS A 266 7.98 29.30 27.88
C HIS A 266 7.68 29.02 29.35
N LEU A 267 6.48 28.52 29.63
CA LEU A 267 6.11 28.04 30.97
C LEU A 267 6.55 26.58 31.11
N SER A 268 6.94 26.17 32.32
CA SER A 268 7.12 24.74 32.60
C SER A 268 5.77 24.05 32.74
N LEU A 269 5.72 22.73 32.50
CA LEU A 269 4.53 21.92 32.76
C LEU A 269 4.06 22.06 34.21
N GLU A 270 4.98 22.14 35.18
CA GLU A 270 4.66 22.34 36.59
C GLU A 270 3.94 23.67 36.88
N GLN A 271 4.29 24.73 36.14
CA GLN A 271 3.64 26.04 36.25
C GLN A 271 2.26 26.06 35.56
N ALA A 272 2.12 25.37 34.44
CA ALA A 272 0.91 25.38 33.62
C ALA A 272 -0.18 24.42 34.13
N LEU A 273 0.21 23.26 34.66
CA LEU A 273 -0.70 22.17 35.04
C LEU A 273 -1.78 22.60 36.06
N PRO A 274 -1.49 23.39 37.11
CA PRO A 274 -2.52 23.83 38.06
C PRO A 274 -3.65 24.66 37.42
N ILE A 275 -3.38 25.32 36.30
CA ILE A 275 -4.34 26.19 35.60
C ILE A 275 -5.14 25.40 34.55
N ILE A 276 -4.48 24.50 33.82
CA ILE A 276 -5.08 23.76 32.70
C ILE A 276 -5.88 22.55 33.18
N LYS A 277 -5.38 21.83 34.20
CA LYS A 277 -6.00 20.61 34.71
C LYS A 277 -7.49 20.79 35.07
N PRO A 278 -7.90 21.85 35.80
CA PRO A 278 -9.31 22.06 36.09
C PRO A 278 -10.18 22.25 34.84
N LEU A 279 -9.65 22.81 33.75
CA LEU A 279 -10.39 22.96 32.50
C LEU A 279 -10.61 21.61 31.80
N LEU A 280 -9.57 20.77 31.77
CA LEU A 280 -9.62 19.45 31.14
C LEU A 280 -10.54 18.48 31.89
N GLU A 281 -10.49 18.49 33.23
CA GLU A 281 -11.28 17.60 34.09
C GLU A 281 -12.76 18.03 34.24
N ASP A 282 -13.09 19.30 33.97
CA ASP A 282 -14.47 19.80 34.09
C ASP A 282 -15.38 19.27 32.97
N ALA A 283 -16.23 18.30 33.30
CA ALA A 283 -17.18 17.68 32.36
C ALA A 283 -18.23 18.64 31.80
N SER A 284 -18.43 19.83 32.41
CA SER A 284 -19.35 20.84 31.89
C SER A 284 -18.79 21.62 30.70
N ILE A 285 -17.46 21.62 30.52
CA ILE A 285 -16.77 22.30 29.41
C ILE A 285 -16.56 21.29 28.28
N LYS A 286 -17.03 21.60 27.06
CA LYS A 286 -16.86 20.73 25.88
C LYS A 286 -15.48 20.90 25.25
N LYS A 287 -14.79 19.79 24.99
CA LYS A 287 -13.48 19.78 24.31
C LYS A 287 -13.61 19.12 22.95
N TYR A 288 -13.12 19.78 21.90
CA TYR A 288 -13.09 19.26 20.54
C TYR A 288 -11.65 18.95 20.13
N LEU A 289 -11.39 17.73 19.67
CA LEU A 289 -10.05 17.25 19.30
C LEU A 289 -10.14 16.42 18.01
N HIS A 290 -9.10 16.49 17.17
CA HIS A 290 -9.03 15.75 15.90
C HIS A 290 -8.38 14.36 16.06
N ASN A 291 -7.49 14.18 17.06
CA ASN A 291 -6.79 12.91 17.33
C ASN A 291 -6.86 12.49 18.81
N VAL A 292 -8.05 12.60 19.41
CA VAL A 292 -8.26 12.48 20.86
C VAL A 292 -7.61 11.26 21.52
N LYS A 293 -7.50 10.12 20.81
CA LYS A 293 -6.88 8.91 21.36
C LYS A 293 -5.38 9.09 21.59
N PHE A 294 -4.68 9.81 20.71
CA PHE A 294 -3.28 10.15 20.87
C PHE A 294 -3.13 11.17 22.00
N ASP A 295 -3.88 12.27 21.94
CA ASP A 295 -3.79 13.36 22.93
C ASP A 295 -4.06 12.87 24.36
N LEU A 296 -5.07 12.02 24.57
CA LEU A 296 -5.39 11.44 25.88
C LEU A 296 -4.33 10.48 26.43
N LEU A 297 -3.47 9.92 25.58
CA LEU A 297 -2.39 9.05 26.02
C LEU A 297 -1.13 9.84 26.39
N VAL A 298 -1.01 11.07 25.87
CA VAL A 298 0.09 12.01 26.15
C VAL A 298 -0.19 12.85 27.40
N LEU A 299 -1.45 13.24 27.64
CA LEU A 299 -1.92 14.00 28.80
C LEU A 299 -2.05 13.13 30.06
#